data_AF-A0A383DF21-F1
#
_entry.id   AF-A0A383DF21-F1
#
_cell.length_a   1.000
_cell.length_b   1.000
_cell.length_c   1.000
_cell.angle_alpha   90.00
_cell.angle_beta   90.00
_cell.angle_gamma   90.00
#
_symmetry.space_group_name_H-M   'P 1'
#
loop_
_entity.id
_entity.type
_entity.pdbx_description
1 polymer ?
#
loop_
_entity_poly.entity_id
_entity_poly.type
_entity_poly.pdbx_seq_one_letter_code
_entity_poly.pdbx_strand_id
1 'polypeptide(L)'
;MSLLYEKIFRPLLFKLEAERAHQVAAFSMRILGKVSPLRSLASLYCRTESSRVRLFGLDFPNPVGLAAGMDKNGEFIQSAFALGFGHVEVGTITPQRQLGNPRPRLFRYPSVGGIVNRMGFNNDGAEIVADRIKRNYPREKRHAPLGINIGKAKTTDIDQAAEDYITCFKIAADQADYIAINISSPNTRSLRTLQKPDRLEPLLAAINQARMDFSAKMGRQRVPVL
;
A
#
# COMPACT_ATOMS: atom_id res chain seq x y z
N MET A 1 1.46 -11.46 21.47
CA MET A 1 2.22 -10.19 21.36
C MET A 1 3.15 -10.07 22.56
N SER A 2 4.36 -9.54 22.38
CA SER A 2 5.35 -9.49 23.46
C SER A 2 4.92 -8.51 24.56
N LEU A 3 5.13 -8.90 25.83
CA LEU A 3 4.87 -8.04 27.00
C LEU A 3 5.59 -6.69 26.90
N LEU A 4 6.73 -6.66 26.21
CA LEU A 4 7.52 -5.45 25.96
C LEU A 4 6.78 -4.43 25.07
N TYR A 5 6.17 -4.89 23.98
CA TYR A 5 5.41 -4.01 23.10
C TYR A 5 4.20 -3.41 23.81
N GLU A 6 3.41 -4.25 24.48
CA GLU A 6 2.18 -3.83 25.14
C GLU A 6 2.42 -2.94 26.35
N LYS A 7 3.47 -3.21 27.16
CA LYS A 7 3.70 -2.47 28.41
C LYS A 7 4.61 -1.25 28.25
N ILE A 8 5.46 -1.19 27.21
CA ILE A 8 6.44 -0.11 27.05
C ILE A 8 6.19 0.68 25.77
N PHE A 9 6.34 0.06 24.60
CA PHE A 9 6.30 0.79 23.34
C PHE A 9 4.93 1.38 23.03
N ARG A 10 3.86 0.60 23.20
CA ARG A 10 2.49 1.04 22.91
C ARG A 10 2.07 2.23 23.79
N PRO A 11 2.22 2.22 25.13
CA PRO A 11 1.91 3.39 25.96
C PRO A 11 2.69 4.65 25.57
N LEU A 12 3.99 4.51 25.24
CA LEU A 12 4.81 5.65 24.81
C LEU A 12 4.35 6.22 23.45
N LEU A 13 4.06 5.37 22.47
CA LEU A 13 3.54 5.79 21.16
C LEU A 13 2.15 6.43 21.25
N PHE A 14 1.35 6.05 22.24
CA PHE A 14 0.02 6.61 22.48
C PHE A 14 0.06 7.99 23.13
N LYS A 15 1.19 8.40 23.73
CA LYS A 15 1.42 9.78 24.21
C LYS A 15 1.74 10.78 23.08
N LEU A 16 2.14 10.30 21.91
CA LEU A 16 2.45 11.15 20.74
C LEU A 16 1.17 11.53 19.97
N GLU A 17 1.23 12.59 19.17
CA GLU A 17 0.24 12.85 18.13
C GLU A 17 0.23 11.68 17.13
N ALA A 18 -0.94 11.31 16.61
CA ALA A 18 -1.10 10.04 15.89
C ALA A 18 -0.25 9.95 14.61
N GLU A 19 -0.15 11.04 13.84
CA GLU A 19 0.70 11.04 12.64
C GLU A 19 2.18 11.00 13.01
N ARG A 20 2.60 11.65 14.10
CA ARG A 20 3.96 11.55 14.63
C ARG A 20 4.30 10.14 15.12
N ALA A 21 3.38 9.48 15.82
CA ALA A 21 3.55 8.10 16.25
C ALA A 21 3.76 7.16 15.04
N HIS A 22 2.99 7.37 13.97
CA HIS A 22 3.15 6.64 12.73
C HIS A 22 4.52 6.90 12.07
N GLN A 23 4.98 8.16 12.03
CA GLN A 23 6.31 8.49 11.49
C GLN A 23 7.45 7.81 12.26
N VAL A 24 7.37 7.79 13.59
CA VAL A 24 8.35 7.08 14.44
C VAL A 24 8.32 5.58 14.13
N ALA A 25 7.14 4.97 14.07
CA ALA A 25 6.99 3.56 13.73
C ALA A 25 7.54 3.25 12.32
N ALA A 26 7.20 4.05 11.32
CA ALA A 26 7.70 3.90 9.95
C ALA A 26 9.22 4.02 9.88
N PHE A 27 9.82 4.96 10.64
CA PHE A 27 11.27 5.08 10.74
C PHE A 27 11.92 3.83 11.35
N SER A 28 11.39 3.32 12.47
CA SER A 28 11.87 2.07 13.08
C SER A 28 11.72 0.88 12.14
N MET A 29 10.60 0.80 11.42
CA MET A 29 10.35 -0.24 10.42
C MET A 29 11.34 -0.13 9.25
N ARG A 30 11.68 1.06 8.78
CA ARG A 30 12.72 1.25 7.75
C ARG A 30 14.08 0.74 8.22
N ILE A 31 14.46 1.01 9.47
CA ILE A 31 15.73 0.49 10.04
C ILE A 31 15.69 -1.04 10.08
N LEU A 32 14.62 -1.61 10.63
CA LEU A 32 14.43 -3.06 10.71
C LEU A 32 14.58 -3.73 9.33
N GLY A 33 14.06 -3.11 8.29
CA GLY A 33 14.07 -3.67 6.93
C GLY A 33 15.44 -3.62 6.26
N LYS A 34 16.24 -2.59 6.57
CA LYS A 34 17.59 -2.40 6.01
C LYS A 34 18.66 -3.24 6.70
N VAL A 35 18.49 -3.54 7.98
CA VAL A 35 19.49 -4.25 8.77
C VAL A 35 19.19 -5.76 8.77
N SER A 36 19.91 -6.52 7.93
CA SER A 36 19.64 -7.96 7.70
C SER A 36 19.58 -8.82 8.97
N PRO A 37 20.49 -8.67 9.96
CA PRO A 37 20.40 -9.42 11.22
C PRO A 37 19.11 -9.12 12.00
N LEU A 38 18.72 -7.83 12.11
CA LEU A 38 17.49 -7.44 12.81
C LEU A 38 16.25 -8.00 12.11
N ARG A 39 16.22 -7.93 10.78
CA ARG A 39 15.13 -8.49 9.97
C ARG A 39 15.01 -10.00 10.16
N SER A 40 16.14 -10.71 10.21
CA SER A 40 16.17 -12.17 10.39
C SER A 40 15.67 -12.57 11.78
N LEU A 41 16.09 -11.83 12.82
CA LEU A 41 15.60 -12.02 14.19
C LEU A 41 14.09 -11.75 14.29
N ALA A 42 13.59 -10.68 13.67
CA ALA A 42 12.16 -10.38 13.63
C ALA A 42 11.37 -11.50 12.92
N SER A 43 11.86 -11.97 11.77
CA SER A 43 11.24 -13.08 11.03
C SER A 43 11.16 -14.36 11.85
N LEU A 44 12.22 -14.69 12.59
CA LEU A 44 12.22 -15.86 13.48
C LEU A 44 11.22 -15.70 14.64
N TYR A 45 11.18 -14.51 15.25
CA TYR A 45 10.30 -14.23 16.38
C TYR A 45 8.82 -14.16 15.99
N CYS A 46 8.53 -13.63 14.80
CA CYS A 46 7.18 -13.48 14.25
C CYS A 46 6.76 -14.64 13.34
N ARG A 47 7.54 -15.73 13.30
CA ARG A 47 7.23 -16.89 12.46
C ARG A 47 5.90 -17.49 12.89
N THR A 48 4.97 -17.56 11.95
CA THR A 48 3.69 -18.23 12.10
C THR A 48 3.67 -19.53 11.32
N GLU A 49 2.77 -20.44 11.69
CA GLU A 49 2.49 -21.60 10.85
C GLU A 49 1.93 -21.15 9.50
N SER A 50 2.34 -21.82 8.43
CA SER A 50 1.88 -21.48 7.09
C SER A 50 0.43 -21.92 6.93
N SER A 51 -0.43 -21.00 6.50
CA SER A 51 -1.82 -21.26 6.13
C SER A 51 -2.04 -20.77 4.71
N ARG A 52 -1.39 -21.44 3.75
CA ARG A 52 -1.32 -20.95 2.37
C ARG A 52 -2.70 -20.81 1.74
N VAL A 53 -2.89 -19.74 0.98
CA VAL A 53 -4.10 -19.47 0.20
C VAL A 53 -3.69 -19.14 -1.23
N ARG A 54 -4.35 -19.76 -2.22
CA ARG A 54 -4.18 -19.41 -3.63
C ARG A 54 -5.39 -18.63 -4.10
N LEU A 55 -5.18 -17.40 -4.56
CA LEU A 55 -6.25 -16.52 -5.03
C LEU A 55 -5.73 -15.59 -6.14
N PHE A 56 -6.55 -15.30 -7.15
CA PHE A 56 -6.18 -14.44 -8.28
C PHE A 56 -4.90 -14.87 -9.04
N GLY A 57 -4.57 -16.17 -8.99
CA GLY A 57 -3.31 -16.69 -9.56
C GLY A 57 -2.06 -16.39 -8.73
N LEU A 58 -2.22 -15.92 -7.50
CA LEU A 58 -1.15 -15.62 -6.55
C LEU A 58 -1.17 -16.61 -5.39
N ASP A 59 0.01 -16.92 -4.86
CA ASP A 59 0.20 -17.78 -3.69
C ASP A 59 0.53 -16.91 -2.46
N PHE A 60 -0.40 -16.85 -1.51
CA PHE A 60 -0.25 -16.14 -0.24
C PHE A 60 0.24 -17.12 0.84
N PRO A 61 1.34 -16.84 1.57
CA PRO A 61 1.84 -17.73 2.63
C PRO A 61 0.88 -17.91 3.81
N ASN A 62 0.04 -16.91 4.06
CA ASN A 62 -1.01 -16.87 5.06
C ASN A 62 -2.08 -15.82 4.67
N PRO A 63 -3.29 -15.83 5.27
CA PRO A 63 -4.39 -14.96 4.86
C PRO A 63 -4.34 -13.54 5.43
N VAL A 64 -3.29 -13.16 6.19
CA VAL A 64 -3.22 -11.87 6.89
C VAL A 64 -2.34 -10.90 6.12
N GLY A 65 -2.91 -9.77 5.69
CA GLY A 65 -2.20 -8.72 4.96
C GLY A 65 -1.99 -7.43 5.73
N LEU A 66 -0.98 -6.67 5.34
CA LEU A 66 -0.87 -5.25 5.72
C LEU A 66 -1.61 -4.39 4.70
N ALA A 67 -2.68 -3.72 5.14
CA ALA A 67 -3.52 -2.89 4.28
C ALA A 67 -2.82 -1.61 3.79
N ALA A 68 -3.31 -1.08 2.66
CA ALA A 68 -2.90 0.21 2.13
C ALA A 68 -3.10 1.35 3.14
N GLY A 69 -2.31 2.41 2.96
CA GLY A 69 -2.30 3.58 3.82
C GLY A 69 -1.33 3.50 4.99
N MET A 70 -0.87 2.29 5.37
CA MET A 70 0.23 2.12 6.33
C MET A 70 1.57 2.45 5.67
N ASP A 71 1.97 1.71 4.63
CA ASP A 71 3.19 2.02 3.85
C ASP A 71 2.84 2.68 2.52
N LYS A 72 2.52 3.97 2.54
CA LYS A 72 2.09 4.69 1.33
C LYS A 72 3.14 4.76 0.24
N ASN A 73 4.40 4.64 0.65
CA ASN A 73 5.56 5.00 -0.16
C ASN A 73 6.48 3.79 -0.44
N GLY A 74 6.14 2.60 0.05
CA GLY A 74 6.96 1.39 -0.10
C GLY A 74 8.30 1.48 0.63
N GLU A 75 8.33 2.11 1.81
CA GLU A 75 9.55 2.36 2.57
C GLU A 75 9.97 1.21 3.48
N PHE A 76 9.04 0.33 3.87
CA PHE A 76 9.30 -0.72 4.87
C PHE A 76 8.65 -2.08 4.56
N ILE A 77 8.43 -2.37 3.28
CA ILE A 77 7.88 -3.63 2.76
C ILE A 77 8.55 -4.87 3.37
N GLN A 78 9.90 -4.94 3.33
CA GLN A 78 10.65 -6.10 3.84
C GLN A 78 10.44 -6.32 5.35
N SER A 79 10.26 -5.24 6.11
CA SER A 79 10.00 -5.30 7.54
C SER A 79 8.61 -5.80 7.83
N ALA A 80 7.62 -5.37 7.04
CA ALA A 80 6.25 -5.90 7.16
C ALA A 80 6.25 -7.41 6.93
N PHE A 81 6.92 -7.91 5.89
CA PHE A 81 7.05 -9.35 5.69
C PHE A 81 7.79 -10.07 6.83
N ALA A 82 8.86 -9.46 7.38
CA ALA A 82 9.54 -10.00 8.54
C ALA A 82 8.68 -10.03 9.82
N LEU A 83 7.61 -9.24 9.90
CA LEU A 83 6.63 -9.31 10.98
C LEU A 83 5.52 -10.35 10.73
N GLY A 84 5.59 -11.12 9.64
CA GLY A 84 4.73 -12.28 9.38
C GLY A 84 3.54 -12.03 8.46
N PHE A 85 3.39 -10.83 7.87
CA PHE A 85 2.30 -10.57 6.92
C PHE A 85 2.43 -11.44 5.66
N GLY A 86 1.33 -12.07 5.24
CA GLY A 86 1.24 -12.90 4.04
C GLY A 86 1.12 -12.10 2.73
N HIS A 87 0.74 -10.82 2.80
CA HIS A 87 0.91 -9.86 1.72
C HIS A 87 1.04 -8.44 2.28
N VAL A 88 1.56 -7.53 1.47
CA VAL A 88 1.63 -6.10 1.80
C VAL A 88 0.99 -5.32 0.67
N GLU A 89 0.12 -4.38 0.99
CA GLU A 89 -0.40 -3.40 0.04
C GLU A 89 0.18 -2.02 0.34
N VAL A 90 0.97 -1.48 -0.59
CA VAL A 90 1.52 -0.11 -0.49
C VAL A 90 0.61 0.89 -1.19
N GLY A 91 0.83 2.18 -0.93
CA GLY A 91 0.01 3.26 -1.48
C GLY A 91 -1.10 3.68 -0.51
N THR A 92 -2.13 4.42 -0.94
CA THR A 92 -2.44 4.81 -2.32
C THR A 92 -1.42 5.78 -2.91
N ILE A 93 -0.87 5.43 -4.07
CA ILE A 93 -0.01 6.33 -4.87
C ILE A 93 -0.84 7.08 -5.91
N THR A 94 -0.36 8.27 -6.28
CA THR A 94 -0.93 9.11 -7.35
C THR A 94 0.16 9.37 -8.40
N PRO A 95 -0.17 9.85 -9.63
CA PRO A 95 0.85 10.05 -10.66
C PRO A 95 2.00 10.94 -10.19
N GLN A 96 1.63 12.06 -9.57
CA GLN A 96 2.57 13.02 -8.99
C GLN A 96 2.55 13.01 -7.47
N ARG A 97 3.64 13.50 -6.87
CA ARG A 97 3.75 13.73 -5.43
C ARG A 97 2.65 14.67 -4.95
N GLN A 98 2.09 14.38 -3.80
CA GLN A 98 1.21 15.33 -3.10
C GLN A 98 1.34 15.23 -1.59
N LEU A 99 1.22 16.38 -0.91
CA LEU A 99 1.38 16.49 0.55
C LEU A 99 0.17 15.99 1.33
N GLY A 100 -0.98 15.83 0.67
CA GLY A 100 -2.29 15.52 1.27
C GLY A 100 -2.98 16.73 1.89
N ASN A 101 -3.90 16.50 2.83
CA ASN A 101 -4.62 17.57 3.52
C ASN A 101 -3.78 18.18 4.66
N PRO A 102 -4.09 19.41 5.13
CA PRO A 102 -3.41 20.03 6.27
C PRO A 102 -3.52 19.19 7.56
N ARG A 103 -2.53 19.30 8.45
CA ARG A 103 -2.53 18.68 9.78
C ARG A 103 -3.32 19.54 10.79
N PRO A 104 -3.89 18.95 11.87
CA PRO A 104 -3.94 17.52 12.17
C PRO A 104 -4.99 16.79 11.33
N ARG A 105 -4.68 15.54 10.96
CA ARG A 105 -5.45 14.75 9.98
C ARG A 105 -5.54 13.25 10.29
N LEU A 106 -5.01 12.82 11.43
CA LEU A 106 -5.13 11.46 11.95
C LEU A 106 -5.46 11.54 13.44
N PHE A 107 -6.52 10.85 13.84
CA PHE A 107 -7.08 10.89 15.20
C PHE A 107 -7.28 9.47 15.69
N ARG A 108 -6.98 9.23 16.97
CA ARG A 108 -7.16 7.92 17.64
C ARG A 108 -8.26 8.03 18.67
N TYR A 109 -9.05 6.96 18.78
CA TYR A 109 -10.08 6.76 19.81
C TYR A 109 -9.80 5.44 20.55
N PRO A 110 -8.82 5.42 21.47
CA PRO A 110 -8.32 4.18 22.07
C PRO A 110 -9.38 3.37 22.81
N SER A 111 -10.34 4.03 23.46
CA SER A 111 -11.43 3.38 24.22
C SER A 111 -12.30 2.45 23.38
N VAL A 112 -12.37 2.69 22.07
CA VAL A 112 -13.16 1.88 21.12
C VAL A 112 -12.29 1.24 20.04
N GLY A 113 -10.96 1.29 20.19
CA GLY A 113 -10.02 0.77 19.18
C GLY A 113 -10.12 1.48 17.81
N GLY A 114 -10.65 2.70 17.77
CA GLY A 114 -11.00 3.40 16.53
C GLY A 114 -9.94 4.38 16.04
N ILE A 115 -9.95 4.67 14.74
CA ILE A 115 -9.20 5.76 14.12
C ILE A 115 -10.08 6.54 13.14
N VAL A 116 -9.85 7.84 13.03
CA VAL A 116 -10.45 8.69 11.98
C VAL A 116 -9.32 9.42 11.28
N ASN A 117 -9.34 9.46 9.95
CA ASN A 117 -8.31 10.17 9.19
C ASN A 117 -8.90 10.93 8.00
N ARG A 118 -8.21 12.02 7.67
CA ARG A 118 -8.47 12.86 6.49
C ARG A 118 -7.19 13.09 5.70
N MET A 119 -6.40 12.03 5.47
CA MET A 119 -5.04 12.16 4.94
C MET A 119 -4.99 12.78 3.53
N GLY A 120 -5.91 12.40 2.63
CA GLY A 120 -5.97 12.91 1.25
C GLY A 120 -4.81 12.44 0.38
N PHE A 121 -4.48 11.14 0.40
CA PHE A 121 -3.41 10.52 -0.40
C PHE A 121 -2.05 11.24 -0.36
N ASN A 122 -1.53 11.58 0.81
CA ASN A 122 -0.14 12.06 0.90
C ASN A 122 0.84 10.94 0.50
N ASN A 123 1.60 11.14 -0.59
CA ASN A 123 2.53 10.16 -1.15
C ASN A 123 3.60 10.85 -2.03
N ASP A 124 4.67 10.14 -2.35
CA ASP A 124 5.83 10.66 -3.09
C ASP A 124 5.63 10.69 -4.62
N GLY A 125 4.52 10.18 -5.15
CA GLY A 125 4.30 10.01 -6.58
C GLY A 125 4.68 8.62 -7.08
N ALA A 126 4.03 8.18 -8.15
CA ALA A 126 4.11 6.80 -8.61
C ALA A 126 5.52 6.38 -9.04
N GLU A 127 6.24 7.23 -9.77
CA GLU A 127 7.59 6.93 -10.26
C GLU A 127 8.58 6.70 -9.11
N ILE A 128 8.61 7.62 -8.14
CA ILE A 128 9.50 7.54 -6.99
C ILE A 128 9.22 6.27 -6.16
N VAL A 129 7.94 5.94 -5.98
CA VAL A 129 7.55 4.74 -5.23
C VAL A 129 7.92 3.47 -6.01
N ALA A 130 7.64 3.40 -7.31
CA ALA A 130 8.00 2.26 -8.15
C ALA A 130 9.51 2.01 -8.17
N ASP A 131 10.32 3.07 -8.33
CA ASP A 131 11.78 2.98 -8.29
C ASP A 131 12.32 2.56 -6.91
N ARG A 132 11.65 3.00 -5.83
CA ARG A 132 11.98 2.56 -4.47
C ARG A 132 11.69 1.06 -4.30
N ILE A 133 10.57 0.57 -4.80
CA ILE A 133 10.20 -0.84 -4.75
C ILE A 133 11.18 -1.67 -5.58
N LYS A 134 11.45 -1.27 -6.83
CA LYS A 134 12.40 -1.94 -7.72
C LYS A 134 13.78 -2.10 -7.10
N ARG A 135 14.28 -1.08 -6.40
CA ARG A 135 15.60 -1.14 -5.75
C ARG A 135 15.62 -2.01 -4.49
N ASN A 136 14.58 -1.95 -3.67
CA ASN A 136 14.61 -2.52 -2.33
C ASN A 136 13.93 -3.88 -2.21
N TYR A 137 12.89 -4.16 -3.01
CA TYR A 137 12.12 -5.40 -2.99
C TYR A 137 11.64 -5.78 -4.40
N PRO A 138 12.59 -6.04 -5.32
CA PRO A 138 12.27 -6.39 -6.70
C PRO A 138 11.60 -7.76 -6.78
N ARG A 139 10.94 -8.02 -7.91
CA ARG A 139 10.03 -9.16 -8.09
C ARG A 139 10.70 -10.51 -7.88
N GLU A 140 11.93 -10.67 -8.34
CA GLU A 140 12.72 -11.90 -8.23
C GLU A 140 13.10 -12.27 -6.78
N LYS A 141 12.98 -11.33 -5.83
CA LYS A 141 13.27 -11.56 -4.41
C LYS A 141 12.02 -11.76 -3.55
N ARG A 142 10.84 -11.80 -4.17
CA ARG A 142 9.57 -11.87 -3.43
C ARG A 142 9.27 -13.29 -2.98
N HIS A 143 8.85 -13.39 -1.72
CA HIS A 143 8.38 -14.63 -1.11
C HIS A 143 6.89 -14.55 -0.71
N ALA A 144 6.26 -13.40 -0.96
CA ALA A 144 4.88 -13.09 -0.65
C ALA A 144 4.39 -11.95 -1.57
N PRO A 145 3.10 -11.92 -1.95
CA PRO A 145 2.57 -10.90 -2.87
C PRO A 145 2.72 -9.47 -2.37
N LEU A 146 3.13 -8.57 -3.26
CA LEU A 146 3.10 -7.12 -3.06
C LEU A 146 1.99 -6.49 -3.91
N GLY A 147 1.01 -5.89 -3.24
CA GLY A 147 -0.01 -5.04 -3.85
C GLY A 147 0.45 -3.60 -3.98
N ILE A 148 0.09 -2.93 -5.09
CA ILE A 148 0.24 -1.48 -5.22
C ILE A 148 -1.14 -0.86 -5.41
N ASN A 149 -1.56 -0.07 -4.44
CA ASN A 149 -2.82 0.65 -4.45
C ASN A 149 -2.64 2.00 -5.19
N ILE A 150 -3.46 2.24 -6.21
CA ILE A 150 -3.38 3.41 -7.09
C ILE A 150 -4.65 4.26 -6.97
N GLY A 151 -4.50 5.57 -7.15
CA GLY A 151 -5.61 6.51 -7.01
C GLY A 151 -5.45 7.78 -7.82
N LYS A 152 -6.56 8.51 -7.94
CA LYS A 152 -6.62 9.83 -8.56
C LYS A 152 -5.90 10.88 -7.71
N ALA A 153 -5.12 11.75 -8.34
CA ALA A 153 -4.53 12.91 -7.70
C ALA A 153 -5.61 13.87 -7.19
N LYS A 154 -5.25 14.68 -6.18
CA LYS A 154 -6.19 15.63 -5.58
C LYS A 154 -6.63 16.72 -6.56
N THR A 155 -5.74 17.14 -7.47
CA THR A 155 -5.93 18.24 -8.41
C THR A 155 -6.63 17.85 -9.71
N THR A 156 -6.61 16.57 -10.07
CA THR A 156 -7.25 16.07 -11.30
C THR A 156 -8.76 16.11 -11.17
N ASP A 157 -9.45 16.57 -12.21
CA ASP A 157 -10.91 16.51 -12.25
C ASP A 157 -11.39 15.05 -12.21
N ILE A 158 -12.60 14.81 -11.72
CA ILE A 158 -13.19 13.48 -11.70
C ILE A 158 -13.42 12.92 -13.11
N ASP A 159 -13.66 13.78 -14.10
CA ASP A 159 -13.86 13.37 -15.50
C ASP A 159 -12.54 12.92 -16.16
N GLN A 160 -11.39 13.38 -15.64
CA GLN A 160 -10.06 12.98 -16.08
C GLN A 160 -9.45 11.88 -15.21
N ALA A 161 -10.20 11.35 -14.24
CA ALA A 161 -9.67 10.41 -13.25
C ALA A 161 -9.00 9.18 -13.87
N ALA A 162 -9.56 8.66 -14.97
CA ALA A 162 -9.05 7.48 -15.65
C ALA A 162 -7.59 7.64 -16.09
N GLU A 163 -7.17 8.84 -16.51
CA GLU A 163 -5.80 9.12 -16.92
C GLU A 163 -4.80 8.90 -15.78
N ASP A 164 -5.17 9.31 -14.56
CA ASP A 164 -4.33 9.09 -13.37
C ASP A 164 -4.16 7.60 -13.06
N TYR A 165 -5.25 6.83 -13.13
CA TYR A 165 -5.20 5.39 -12.88
C TYR A 165 -4.36 4.66 -13.94
N ILE A 166 -4.53 5.00 -15.21
CA ILE A 166 -3.75 4.42 -16.31
C ILE A 166 -2.28 4.78 -16.17
N THR A 167 -1.97 6.02 -15.82
CA THR A 167 -0.60 6.49 -15.59
C THR A 167 0.04 5.72 -14.44
N CYS A 168 -0.63 5.64 -13.28
CA CYS A 168 -0.14 4.87 -12.14
C CYS A 168 0.02 3.39 -12.48
N PHE A 169 -0.94 2.80 -13.20
CA PHE A 169 -0.86 1.40 -13.63
C PHE A 169 0.39 1.16 -14.49
N LYS A 170 0.61 1.98 -15.53
CA LYS A 170 1.77 1.84 -16.42
C LYS A 170 3.11 1.93 -15.68
N ILE A 171 3.19 2.77 -14.65
CA ILE A 171 4.38 2.94 -13.81
C ILE A 171 4.56 1.77 -12.83
N ALA A 172 3.48 1.33 -12.19
CA ALA A 172 3.53 0.39 -11.07
C ALA A 172 3.46 -1.09 -11.48
N ALA A 173 2.87 -1.41 -12.64
CA ALA A 173 2.49 -2.79 -12.99
C ALA A 173 3.67 -3.78 -12.99
N ASP A 174 4.86 -3.37 -13.45
CA ASP A 174 6.04 -4.26 -13.43
C ASP A 174 6.56 -4.54 -12.02
N GLN A 175 6.23 -3.67 -11.06
CA GLN A 175 6.61 -3.79 -9.66
C GLN A 175 5.47 -4.32 -8.78
N ALA A 176 4.33 -4.72 -9.34
CA ALA A 176 3.18 -5.19 -8.58
C ALA A 176 2.91 -6.68 -8.83
N ASP A 177 2.52 -7.41 -7.78
CA ASP A 177 1.92 -8.73 -7.93
C ASP A 177 0.41 -8.64 -8.08
N TYR A 178 -0.21 -7.58 -7.53
CA TYR A 178 -1.54 -7.13 -7.89
C TYR A 178 -1.64 -5.60 -7.79
N ILE A 179 -2.57 -5.00 -8.53
CA ILE A 179 -2.91 -3.59 -8.44
C ILE A 179 -4.27 -3.46 -7.76
N ALA A 180 -4.40 -2.52 -6.81
CA ALA A 180 -5.70 -2.18 -6.22
C ALA A 180 -6.16 -0.80 -6.72
N ILE A 181 -7.37 -0.70 -7.28
CA ILE A 181 -7.97 0.55 -7.76
C ILE A 181 -8.72 1.22 -6.61
N ASN A 182 -8.16 2.28 -6.04
CA ASN A 182 -8.84 3.00 -4.96
C ASN A 182 -9.83 4.03 -5.51
N ILE A 183 -11.12 3.67 -5.48
CA ILE A 183 -12.27 4.54 -5.77
C ILE A 183 -13.12 4.84 -4.52
N SER A 184 -12.60 4.55 -3.31
CA SER A 184 -13.41 4.51 -2.07
C SER A 184 -13.00 5.55 -1.02
N SER A 185 -11.86 6.22 -1.18
CA SER A 185 -11.40 7.26 -0.25
C SER A 185 -12.46 8.36 -0.04
N PRO A 186 -12.88 8.63 1.21
CA PRO A 186 -13.73 9.79 1.54
C PRO A 186 -12.97 11.11 1.50
N ASN A 187 -11.64 11.07 1.41
CA ASN A 187 -10.76 12.21 1.67
C ASN A 187 -10.28 12.91 0.40
N THR A 188 -10.71 12.40 -0.75
CA THR A 188 -10.47 12.96 -2.08
C THR A 188 -11.81 13.34 -2.68
N ARG A 189 -11.99 14.63 -3.00
CA ARG A 189 -13.27 15.19 -3.46
C ARG A 189 -13.81 14.38 -4.64
N SER A 190 -15.10 14.05 -4.57
CA SER A 190 -15.86 13.32 -5.58
C SER A 190 -15.35 11.92 -5.93
N LEU A 191 -14.31 11.37 -5.27
CA LEU A 191 -13.73 10.10 -5.70
C LEU A 191 -14.74 8.94 -5.70
N ARG A 192 -15.63 8.91 -4.71
CA ARG A 192 -16.66 7.88 -4.59
C ARG A 192 -17.70 7.90 -5.71
N THR A 193 -17.80 8.97 -6.50
CA THR A 193 -18.69 8.98 -7.66
C THR A 193 -18.22 8.03 -8.77
N LEU A 194 -16.93 7.63 -8.78
CA LEU A 194 -16.41 6.59 -9.66
C LEU A 194 -17.00 5.21 -9.41
N GLN A 195 -17.72 5.01 -8.31
CA GLN A 195 -18.44 3.75 -8.03
C GLN A 195 -19.79 3.67 -8.76
N LYS A 196 -20.25 4.75 -9.38
CA LYS A 196 -21.48 4.72 -10.18
C LYS A 196 -21.22 4.01 -11.52
N PRO A 197 -22.15 3.19 -12.04
CA PRO A 197 -21.93 2.40 -13.25
C PRO A 197 -21.43 3.19 -14.46
N ASP A 198 -22.01 4.37 -14.71
CA ASP A 198 -21.68 5.29 -15.81
C ASP A 198 -20.22 5.78 -15.78
N ARG A 199 -19.56 5.73 -14.62
CA ARG A 199 -18.16 6.12 -14.44
C ARG A 199 -17.23 4.93 -14.21
N LEU A 200 -17.75 3.88 -13.56
CA LEU A 200 -16.97 2.69 -13.23
C LEU A 200 -16.66 1.87 -14.48
N GLU A 201 -17.65 1.64 -15.35
CA GLU A 201 -17.46 0.79 -16.54
C GLU A 201 -16.39 1.33 -17.49
N PRO A 202 -16.39 2.64 -17.87
CA PRO A 202 -15.34 3.19 -18.72
C PRO A 202 -13.96 3.14 -18.05
N LEU A 203 -13.88 3.38 -16.74
CA LEU A 203 -12.64 3.30 -15.98
C LEU A 203 -12.05 1.89 -16.01
N LEU A 204 -12.86 0.88 -15.71
CA LEU A 204 -12.44 -0.52 -15.72
C LEU A 204 -12.06 -1.00 -17.12
N ALA A 205 -12.81 -0.57 -18.15
CA ALA A 205 -12.47 -0.88 -19.54
C ALA A 205 -11.10 -0.32 -19.92
N ALA A 206 -10.82 0.93 -19.59
CA ALA A 206 -9.54 1.58 -19.89
C ALA A 206 -8.36 0.94 -19.13
N ILE A 207 -8.54 0.61 -17.84
CA ILE A 207 -7.53 -0.11 -17.05
C ILE A 207 -7.31 -1.52 -17.60
N ASN A 208 -8.37 -2.22 -17.97
CA ASN A 208 -8.25 -3.55 -18.56
C ASN A 208 -7.52 -3.52 -19.90
N GLN A 209 -7.75 -2.51 -20.74
CA GLN A 209 -6.97 -2.31 -21.97
C GLN A 209 -5.48 -2.10 -21.66
N ALA A 210 -5.16 -1.16 -20.76
CA ALA A 210 -3.77 -0.91 -20.37
C ALA A 210 -3.08 -2.17 -19.81
N ARG A 211 -3.84 -3.01 -19.08
CA ARG A 211 -3.39 -4.30 -18.54
C ARG A 211 -3.12 -5.34 -19.63
N MET A 212 -3.95 -5.39 -20.68
CA MET A 212 -3.72 -6.26 -21.84
C MET A 212 -2.47 -5.83 -22.60
N ASP A 213 -2.33 -4.53 -22.88
CA ASP A 213 -1.18 -3.97 -23.60
C ASP A 213 0.12 -4.23 -22.84
N PHE A 214 0.11 -4.03 -21.51
CA PHE A 214 1.25 -4.32 -20.65
C PHE A 214 1.64 -5.81 -20.67
N SER A 215 0.66 -6.70 -20.54
CA SER A 215 0.89 -8.15 -20.56
C SER A 215 1.47 -8.63 -21.89
N ALA A 216 0.96 -8.11 -23.01
CA ALA A 216 1.47 -8.39 -24.35
C ALA A 216 2.91 -7.88 -24.52
N LYS A 217 3.18 -6.64 -24.11
CA LYS A 217 4.52 -6.02 -24.18
C LYS A 217 5.56 -6.80 -23.36
N MET A 218 5.18 -7.27 -22.17
CA MET A 218 6.11 -7.94 -21.25
C MET A 218 6.25 -9.44 -21.49
N GLY A 219 5.38 -10.05 -22.32
CA GLY A 219 5.35 -11.50 -22.53
C GLY A 219 5.00 -12.28 -21.26
N ARG A 220 4.15 -11.72 -20.39
CA ARG A 220 3.82 -12.29 -19.06
C ARG A 220 2.31 -12.36 -18.86
N GLN A 221 1.86 -13.17 -17.89
CA GLN A 221 0.46 -13.18 -17.46
C GLN A 221 0.00 -11.79 -17.00
N ARG A 222 -1.29 -11.50 -17.17
CA ARG A 222 -1.89 -10.23 -16.77
C ARG A 222 -1.83 -10.07 -15.26
N VAL A 223 -1.31 -8.93 -14.80
CA VAL A 223 -1.32 -8.57 -13.37
C VAL A 223 -2.78 -8.52 -12.89
N PRO A 224 -3.15 -9.18 -11.79
CA PRO A 224 -4.45 -9.03 -11.17
C PRO A 224 -4.74 -7.56 -10.82
N VAL A 225 -5.95 -7.11 -11.12
CA VAL A 225 -6.44 -5.78 -10.78
C VAL A 225 -7.68 -5.97 -9.89
N LEU A 226 -7.61 -5.43 -8.68
CA LEU A 226 -8.59 -5.56 -7.60
C LEU A 226 -9.28 -4.23 -7.30
#